data_AF-A0A6L9PRN6-F1
#
_entry.id   AF-A0A6L9PRN6-F1
#
_cell.length_a   1.000
_cell.length_b   1.000
_cell.length_c   1.000
_cell.angle_alpha   90.00
_cell.angle_beta   90.00
_cell.angle_gamma   90.00
#
_symmetry.space_group_name_H-M   'P 1'
#
loop_
_entity.id
_entity.type
_entity.pdbx_description
1 polymer ?
#
loop_
_entity_poly.entity_id
_entity_poly.type
_entity_poly.pdbx_seq_one_letter_code
_entity_poly.pdbx_strand_id
1 'polypeptide(L)'
;MLRLLIRDITVEKLTDARQVVLHVRWQGACTDTTIPLPSPIADQMLYPRQIIERIRELSSRLSNQQIVQALNEEGLRSPRGLPITRAMIKWIRIRYAVPSVCLMRPEELTAGQLADRLSVSVYFVRYWIKRGVIDARHLGAQGPWWITITDQQEQQLRDRIRTSGHLKNHRETLPDVYHPNSQL
;
A
#
# COMPACT_ATOMS: atom_id res chain seq x y z
N MET A 1 -34.68 47.45 -26.39
CA MET A 1 -34.83 46.92 -25.02
C MET A 1 -34.75 45.40 -25.07
N LEU A 2 -33.78 44.78 -24.39
CA LEU A 2 -33.67 43.31 -24.29
C LEU A 2 -34.62 42.80 -23.20
N ARG A 3 -35.56 41.91 -23.55
CA ARG A 3 -36.47 41.25 -22.61
C ARG A 3 -35.86 39.90 -22.22
N LEU A 4 -35.75 39.64 -20.91
CA LEU A 4 -35.29 38.35 -20.39
C LEU A 4 -36.33 37.27 -20.75
N LEU A 5 -35.94 36.23 -21.50
CA LEU A 5 -36.83 35.15 -21.96
C LEU A 5 -37.04 34.04 -20.92
N ILE A 6 -36.18 33.98 -19.91
CA ILE A 6 -36.24 33.00 -18.83
C ILE A 6 -37.12 33.56 -17.71
N ARG A 7 -38.09 32.77 -17.29
CA ARG A 7 -39.02 33.08 -16.20
C ARG A 7 -38.47 32.57 -14.86
N ASP A 8 -38.02 31.33 -14.83
CA ASP A 8 -37.34 30.72 -13.68
C ASP A 8 -36.56 29.49 -14.11
N ILE A 9 -35.69 29.06 -13.20
CA ILE A 9 -34.92 27.84 -13.28
C ILE A 9 -35.14 27.09 -11.98
N THR A 10 -35.65 25.87 -12.06
CA THR A 10 -35.78 24.98 -10.90
C THR A 10 -34.90 23.75 -11.08
N VAL A 11 -34.46 23.20 -9.94
CA VAL A 11 -33.56 22.05 -9.89
C VAL A 11 -34.25 20.97 -9.07
N GLU A 12 -34.56 19.85 -9.69
CA GLU A 12 -35.11 18.68 -9.02
C GLU A 12 -34.02 17.62 -8.86
N LYS A 13 -33.85 17.12 -7.63
CA LYS A 13 -32.88 16.06 -7.34
C LYS A 13 -33.61 14.72 -7.25
N LEU A 14 -33.42 13.89 -8.28
CA LEU A 14 -33.89 12.51 -8.31
C LEU A 14 -32.89 11.62 -7.58
N THR A 15 -33.08 11.47 -6.26
CA THR A 15 -32.12 10.78 -5.39
C THR A 15 -32.01 9.29 -5.74
N ASP A 16 -33.12 8.63 -6.06
CA ASP A 16 -33.15 7.20 -6.41
C ASP A 16 -32.44 6.92 -7.74
N ALA A 17 -32.58 7.81 -8.72
CA ALA A 17 -31.93 7.70 -10.03
C ALA A 17 -30.51 8.31 -10.07
N ARG A 18 -30.05 8.95 -8.98
CA ARG A 18 -28.84 9.79 -8.94
C ARG A 18 -28.77 10.74 -10.13
N GLN A 19 -29.85 11.45 -10.37
CA GLN A 19 -29.91 12.45 -11.43
C GLN A 19 -30.39 13.78 -10.85
N VAL A 20 -30.00 14.86 -11.52
CA VAL A 20 -30.54 16.19 -11.31
C VAL A 20 -31.24 16.58 -12.60
N VAL A 21 -32.50 16.98 -12.49
CA VAL A 21 -33.25 17.55 -13.60
C VAL A 21 -33.25 19.07 -13.43
N LEU A 22 -32.70 19.76 -14.42
CA LEU A 22 -32.75 21.21 -14.54
C LEU A 22 -33.98 21.56 -15.38
N HIS A 23 -34.96 22.21 -14.77
CA HIS A 23 -36.12 22.73 -15.48
C HIS A 23 -35.90 24.21 -15.76
N VAL A 24 -35.87 24.57 -17.03
CA VAL A 24 -35.79 25.96 -17.47
C VAL A 24 -37.16 26.38 -17.99
N ARG A 25 -37.83 27.27 -17.25
CA ARG A 25 -39.11 27.81 -17.66
C ARG A 25 -38.90 29.10 -18.43
N TRP A 26 -39.27 29.10 -19.70
CA TRP A 26 -39.30 30.26 -20.58
C TRP A 26 -40.65 30.96 -20.49
N GLN A 27 -40.76 32.15 -21.07
CA GLN A 27 -42.02 32.90 -21.12
C GLN A 27 -43.12 32.29 -22.03
N GLY A 28 -42.88 31.10 -22.59
CA GLY A 28 -43.89 30.34 -23.35
C GLY A 28 -43.55 28.85 -23.55
N ALA A 29 -42.51 28.33 -22.91
CA ALA A 29 -42.06 26.95 -23.06
C ALA A 29 -41.37 26.47 -21.78
N CYS A 30 -41.20 25.16 -21.63
CA CYS A 30 -40.38 24.54 -20.58
C CYS A 30 -39.35 23.63 -21.25
N THR A 31 -38.13 23.60 -20.73
CA THR A 31 -37.08 22.69 -21.20
C THR A 31 -36.47 22.00 -20.00
N ASP A 32 -36.44 20.67 -20.05
CA ASP A 32 -35.88 19.85 -18.99
C ASP A 32 -34.54 19.27 -19.47
N THR A 33 -33.51 19.39 -18.65
CA THR A 33 -32.20 18.80 -18.91
C THR A 33 -31.79 17.91 -17.74
N THR A 34 -31.63 16.62 -18.02
CA THR A 34 -31.24 15.64 -17.01
C THR A 34 -29.72 15.46 -17.01
N ILE A 35 -29.11 15.62 -15.84
CA ILE A 35 -27.67 15.48 -15.62
C ILE A 35 -27.45 14.37 -14.57
N PRO A 36 -26.60 13.37 -14.83
CA PRO A 36 -26.26 12.37 -13.82
C PRO A 36 -25.43 13.02 -12.70
N LEU A 37 -25.75 12.70 -11.45
CA LEU A 37 -24.92 13.05 -10.30
C LEU A 37 -23.65 12.18 -10.31
N PRO A 38 -22.49 12.74 -9.94
CA PRO A 38 -21.30 11.94 -9.74
C PRO A 38 -21.54 10.90 -8.64
N SER A 39 -20.91 9.73 -8.77
CA SER A 39 -20.92 8.70 -7.71
C SER A 39 -20.44 9.30 -6.37
N PRO A 40 -20.85 8.77 -5.21
CA PRO A 40 -20.32 9.18 -3.93
C PRO A 40 -18.81 9.15 -3.93
N ILE A 41 -18.20 10.08 -3.18
CA ILE A 41 -16.75 10.15 -3.02
C ILE A 41 -16.20 8.80 -2.53
N ALA A 42 -16.92 8.09 -1.66
CA ALA A 42 -16.53 6.78 -1.18
C ALA A 42 -16.38 5.76 -2.34
N ASP A 43 -17.33 5.74 -3.27
CA ASP A 43 -17.32 4.86 -4.43
C ASP A 43 -16.27 5.29 -5.46
N GLN A 44 -16.09 6.60 -5.66
CA GLN A 44 -15.05 7.16 -6.52
C GLN A 44 -13.63 6.86 -6.00
N MET A 45 -13.48 6.58 -4.71
CA MET A 45 -12.19 6.22 -4.10
C MET A 45 -11.92 4.71 -4.14
N LEU A 46 -12.91 3.89 -4.53
CA LEU A 46 -12.71 2.45 -4.72
C LEU A 46 -11.93 2.21 -6.01
N TYR A 47 -10.92 1.33 -5.93
CA TYR A 47 -10.22 0.90 -7.14
C TYR A 47 -11.17 0.08 -8.02
N PRO A 48 -11.21 0.36 -9.34
CA PRO A 48 -11.91 -0.48 -10.29
C PRO A 48 -11.51 -1.95 -10.12
N ARG A 49 -12.50 -2.83 -10.16
CA ARG A 49 -12.30 -4.28 -10.01
C ARG A 49 -11.22 -4.81 -10.96
N GLN A 50 -11.19 -4.31 -12.19
CA GLN A 50 -10.18 -4.63 -13.21
C GLN A 50 -8.75 -4.41 -12.70
N ILE A 51 -8.48 -3.31 -12.01
CA ILE A 51 -7.14 -3.00 -11.49
C ILE A 51 -6.79 -3.95 -10.35
N ILE A 52 -7.74 -4.26 -9.47
CA ILE A 52 -7.52 -5.16 -8.34
C ILE A 52 -7.23 -6.58 -8.83
N GLU A 53 -8.00 -7.08 -9.78
CA GLU A 53 -7.81 -8.40 -10.38
C GLU A 53 -6.47 -8.48 -11.12
N ARG A 54 -6.12 -7.44 -11.89
CA ARG A 54 -4.82 -7.38 -12.57
C ARG A 54 -3.66 -7.38 -11.58
N ILE A 55 -3.76 -6.61 -10.49
CA ILE A 55 -2.77 -6.63 -9.41
C ILE A 55 -2.65 -8.04 -8.82
N ARG A 56 -3.76 -8.74 -8.60
CA ARG A 56 -3.77 -10.11 -8.05
C ARG A 56 -3.11 -11.14 -8.96
N GLU A 57 -3.28 -11.03 -10.28
CA GLU A 57 -2.59 -11.89 -11.23
C GLU A 57 -1.07 -11.70 -11.15
N LEU A 58 -0.64 -10.44 -11.20
CA LEU A 58 0.78 -10.06 -11.19
C LEU A 58 1.44 -10.27 -9.83
N SER A 59 0.66 -10.23 -8.74
CA SER A 59 1.17 -10.29 -7.38
C SER A 59 1.79 -11.63 -7.01
N SER A 60 1.52 -12.68 -7.79
CA SER A 60 2.08 -14.04 -7.64
C SER A 60 3.50 -14.19 -8.20
N ARG A 61 3.95 -13.27 -9.07
CA ARG A 61 5.25 -13.37 -9.75
C ARG A 61 6.11 -12.11 -9.67
N LEU A 62 5.50 -10.96 -9.44
CA LEU A 62 6.17 -9.66 -9.52
C LEU A 62 6.24 -8.94 -8.17
N SER A 63 7.34 -8.21 -7.97
CA SER A 63 7.48 -7.26 -6.87
C SER A 63 6.55 -6.05 -7.07
N ASN A 64 6.26 -5.32 -5.99
CA ASN A 64 5.41 -4.12 -6.06
C ASN A 64 5.92 -3.09 -7.09
N GLN A 65 7.24 -2.95 -7.26
CA GLN A 65 7.80 -2.01 -8.22
C GLN A 65 7.58 -2.48 -9.66
N GLN A 66 7.72 -3.77 -9.93
CA GLN A 66 7.43 -4.36 -11.24
C GLN A 66 5.93 -4.29 -11.56
N ILE A 67 5.06 -4.49 -10.58
CA ILE A 67 3.61 -4.32 -10.74
C ILE A 67 3.28 -2.87 -11.11
N VAL A 68 3.87 -1.89 -10.43
CA VAL A 68 3.68 -0.46 -10.76
C VAL A 68 4.08 -0.17 -12.20
N GLN A 69 5.24 -0.69 -12.63
CA GLN A 69 5.71 -0.49 -13.99
C GLN A 69 4.75 -1.11 -15.01
N ALA A 70 4.41 -2.39 -14.85
CA ALA A 70 3.51 -3.10 -15.75
C ALA A 70 2.14 -2.41 -15.89
N LEU A 71 1.52 -2.01 -14.78
CA LEU A 71 0.21 -1.36 -14.84
C LEU A 71 0.25 0.01 -15.51
N ASN A 72 1.32 0.79 -15.28
CA ASN A 72 1.45 2.09 -15.91
C ASN A 72 1.74 1.98 -17.42
N GLU A 73 2.52 0.98 -17.83
CA GLU A 73 2.79 0.60 -19.23
C GLU A 73 1.50 0.12 -19.94
N GLU A 74 0.66 -0.66 -19.24
CA GLU A 74 -0.68 -1.07 -19.70
C GLU A 74 -1.68 0.10 -19.78
N GLY A 75 -1.28 1.32 -19.38
CA GLY A 75 -2.15 2.50 -19.41
C GLY A 75 -3.16 2.56 -18.26
N LEU A 76 -3.10 1.63 -17.29
CA LEU A 76 -3.98 1.63 -16.14
C LEU A 76 -3.63 2.79 -15.20
N ARG A 77 -4.65 3.43 -14.64
CA ARG A 77 -4.55 4.60 -13.76
C ARG A 77 -5.41 4.41 -12.53
N SER A 78 -5.07 5.12 -11.46
CA SER A 78 -5.89 5.17 -10.26
C SER A 78 -7.30 5.71 -10.53
N PRO A 79 -8.26 5.57 -9.60
CA PRO A 79 -9.60 6.14 -9.75
C PRO A 79 -9.62 7.65 -10.05
N ARG A 80 -8.57 8.37 -9.65
CA ARG A 80 -8.40 9.81 -9.91
C ARG A 80 -7.65 10.12 -11.21
N GLY A 81 -7.40 9.12 -12.06
CA GLY A 81 -6.63 9.27 -13.31
C GLY A 81 -5.12 9.40 -13.12
N LEU A 82 -4.63 9.34 -11.87
CA LEU A 82 -3.19 9.47 -11.59
C LEU A 82 -2.43 8.17 -11.90
N PRO A 83 -1.12 8.26 -12.25
CA PRO A 83 -0.25 7.10 -12.37
C PRO A 83 -0.28 6.25 -11.10
N ILE A 84 -0.24 4.93 -11.27
CA ILE A 84 -0.22 4.00 -10.14
C ILE A 84 1.15 4.09 -9.47
N THR A 85 1.14 4.17 -8.14
CA THR A 85 2.36 4.28 -7.33
C THR A 85 2.55 3.07 -6.43
N ARG A 86 3.77 2.90 -5.90
CA ARG A 86 4.09 1.80 -4.99
C ARG A 86 3.29 1.85 -3.69
N ALA A 87 2.99 3.05 -3.19
CA ALA A 87 2.16 3.23 -2.00
C ALA A 87 0.72 2.77 -2.23
N MET A 88 0.18 3.06 -3.42
CA MET A 88 -1.15 2.61 -3.84
C MET A 88 -1.22 1.09 -3.90
N ILE A 89 -0.25 0.42 -4.51
CA ILE A 89 -0.19 -1.06 -4.55
C ILE A 89 -0.15 -1.67 -3.14
N LYS A 90 0.66 -1.11 -2.23
CA LYS A 90 0.69 -1.57 -0.83
C LYS A 90 -0.69 -1.45 -0.17
N TRP A 91 -1.33 -0.30 -0.32
CA TRP A 91 -2.66 -0.08 0.25
C TRP A 91 -3.71 -1.04 -0.33
N ILE A 92 -3.71 -1.25 -1.65
CA ILE A 92 -4.62 -2.20 -2.33
C ILE A 92 -4.39 -3.61 -1.80
N ARG A 93 -3.14 -4.04 -1.63
CA ARG A 93 -2.83 -5.37 -1.08
C ARG A 93 -3.44 -5.58 0.30
N ILE A 94 -3.26 -4.62 1.20
CA ILE A 94 -3.81 -4.67 2.55
C ILE A 94 -5.34 -4.64 2.51
N ARG A 95 -5.93 -3.72 1.74
CA ARG A 95 -7.38 -3.52 1.69
C ARG A 95 -8.14 -4.69 1.08
N TYR A 96 -7.56 -5.34 0.06
CA TYR A 96 -8.21 -6.39 -0.73
C TYR A 96 -7.58 -7.77 -0.55
N ALA A 97 -6.76 -7.94 0.50
CA ALA A 97 -6.06 -9.18 0.85
C ALA A 97 -5.38 -9.84 -0.37
N VAL A 98 -4.67 -9.03 -1.18
CA VAL A 98 -3.98 -9.54 -2.37
C VAL A 98 -2.62 -10.10 -1.95
N PRO A 99 -2.36 -11.41 -2.17
CA PRO A 99 -1.15 -12.06 -1.70
C PRO A 99 0.10 -11.49 -2.37
N SER A 100 1.18 -11.43 -1.61
CA SER A 100 2.50 -11.01 -2.08
C SER A 100 3.32 -12.23 -2.51
N VAL A 101 4.12 -12.12 -3.57
CA VAL A 101 5.22 -13.08 -3.78
C VAL A 101 6.07 -13.09 -2.53
N CYS A 102 6.05 -14.20 -1.80
CA CYS A 102 7.04 -14.46 -0.79
C CYS A 102 8.33 -14.83 -1.52
N LEU A 103 9.14 -13.81 -1.82
CA LEU A 103 10.46 -14.00 -2.42
C LEU A 103 11.50 -14.46 -1.39
N MET A 104 11.08 -14.62 -0.14
CA MET A 104 11.85 -15.18 0.97
C MET A 104 11.87 -16.71 0.82
N ARG A 105 13.06 -17.28 0.81
CA ARG A 105 13.20 -18.74 0.80
C ARG A 105 12.81 -19.31 2.17
N PRO A 106 12.38 -20.58 2.27
CA PRO A 106 11.99 -21.20 3.54
C PRO A 106 13.07 -21.12 4.63
N GLU A 107 14.34 -21.16 4.23
CA GLU A 107 15.52 -21.06 5.09
C GLU A 107 15.95 -19.63 5.44
N GLU A 108 15.30 -18.61 4.86
CA GLU A 108 15.63 -17.20 5.09
C GLU A 108 14.76 -16.59 6.20
N LEU A 109 15.37 -15.73 7.01
CA LEU A 109 14.71 -14.99 8.08
C LEU A 109 14.74 -13.49 7.78
N THR A 110 13.70 -12.77 8.19
CA THR A 110 13.76 -11.30 8.22
C THR A 110 14.59 -10.81 9.42
N ALA A 111 15.08 -9.57 9.33
CA ALA A 111 15.79 -8.95 10.44
C ALA A 111 14.96 -8.87 11.74
N GLY A 112 13.62 -8.77 11.64
CA GLY A 112 12.71 -8.84 12.78
C GLY A 112 12.69 -10.23 13.41
N GLN A 113 12.44 -11.26 12.60
CA GLN A 113 12.40 -12.65 13.08
C GLN A 113 13.72 -13.07 13.73
N LEU A 114 14.87 -12.66 13.19
CA LEU A 114 16.16 -12.94 13.81
C LEU A 114 16.34 -12.18 15.13
N ALA A 115 15.88 -10.94 15.20
CA ALA A 115 15.94 -10.13 16.42
C ALA A 115 15.11 -10.78 17.54
N ASP A 116 13.90 -11.25 17.22
CA ASP A 116 13.03 -11.95 18.17
C ASP A 116 13.66 -13.27 18.64
N ARG A 117 14.19 -14.08 17.71
CA ARG A 117 14.85 -15.37 18.00
C ARG A 117 16.07 -15.21 18.91
N LEU A 118 16.84 -14.14 18.71
CA LEU A 118 18.02 -13.81 19.53
C LEU A 118 17.69 -12.93 20.74
N SER A 119 16.44 -12.48 20.87
CA SER A 119 16.00 -11.57 21.94
C SER A 119 16.77 -10.25 22.00
N VAL A 120 17.13 -9.71 20.84
CA VAL A 120 17.87 -8.45 20.67
C VAL A 120 17.05 -7.41 19.90
N SER A 121 17.49 -6.16 19.89
CA SER A 121 16.90 -5.14 19.02
C SER A 121 17.24 -5.40 17.54
N VAL A 122 16.29 -5.12 16.65
CA VAL A 122 16.48 -5.13 15.17
C VAL A 122 17.65 -4.25 14.74
N TYR A 123 17.98 -3.21 15.52
CA TYR A 123 19.16 -2.39 15.30
C TYR A 123 20.46 -3.22 15.26
N PHE A 124 20.63 -4.15 16.20
CA PHE A 124 21.84 -4.98 16.26
C PHE A 124 21.92 -5.95 15.09
N VAL A 125 20.79 -6.51 14.66
CA VAL A 125 20.74 -7.33 13.46
C VAL A 125 21.17 -6.52 12.23
N ARG A 126 20.64 -5.30 12.05
CA ARG A 126 21.07 -4.40 10.98
C ARG A 126 22.55 -4.02 11.07
N TYR A 127 23.05 -3.81 12.29
CA TYR A 127 24.45 -3.52 12.55
C TYR A 127 25.35 -4.70 12.14
N TRP A 128 24.98 -5.93 12.48
CA TRP A 128 25.73 -7.14 12.10
C TRP A 128 25.73 -7.36 10.59
N ILE A 129 24.60 -7.14 9.91
CA ILE A 129 24.53 -7.18 8.45
C ILE A 129 25.48 -6.14 7.83
N LYS A 130 25.43 -4.88 8.29
CA LYS A 130 26.32 -3.81 7.78
C LYS A 130 27.80 -4.11 8.02
N ARG A 131 28.13 -4.84 9.08
CA ARG A 131 29.50 -5.26 9.42
C ARG A 131 29.93 -6.55 8.72
N GLY A 132 29.07 -7.20 7.94
CA GLY A 132 29.35 -8.48 7.28
C GLY A 132 29.49 -9.64 8.25
N VAL A 133 28.92 -9.54 9.46
CA VAL A 133 28.94 -10.63 10.45
C VAL A 133 27.92 -11.72 10.09
N ILE A 134 26.86 -11.35 9.37
CA ILE A 134 25.80 -12.26 8.95
C ILE A 134 25.52 -12.02 7.47
N ASP A 135 25.40 -13.11 6.71
CA ASP A 135 25.05 -13.05 5.30
C ASP A 135 23.58 -12.70 5.14
N ALA A 136 23.33 -11.65 4.38
CA ALA A 136 21.98 -11.20 4.08
C ALA A 136 21.84 -10.79 2.62
N ARG A 137 20.77 -11.28 2.00
CA ARG A 137 20.33 -10.90 0.67
C ARG A 137 19.41 -9.68 0.76
N HIS A 138 19.61 -8.72 -0.13
CA HIS A 138 18.83 -7.48 -0.18
C HIS A 138 18.18 -7.33 -1.55
N LEU A 139 16.84 -7.23 -1.61
CA LEU A 139 16.15 -6.95 -2.86
C LEU A 139 16.03 -5.45 -3.14
N GLY A 140 16.94 -4.93 -3.95
CA GLY A 140 16.88 -3.56 -4.47
C GLY A 140 17.11 -2.48 -3.41
N ALA A 141 17.03 -1.21 -3.79
CA ALA A 141 17.51 -0.10 -2.94
C ALA A 141 16.76 0.12 -1.61
N GLN A 142 15.54 -0.43 -1.43
CA GLN A 142 14.72 -0.25 -0.22
C GLN A 142 14.01 -1.54 0.22
N GLY A 143 14.55 -2.71 -0.17
CA GLY A 143 13.95 -4.00 0.16
C GLY A 143 14.21 -4.45 1.61
N PRO A 144 13.48 -5.47 2.08
CA PRO A 144 13.84 -6.15 3.31
C PRO A 144 15.17 -6.90 3.15
N TRP A 145 15.89 -7.06 4.26
CA TRP A 145 17.02 -7.98 4.36
C TRP A 145 16.49 -9.37 4.67
N TRP A 146 16.91 -10.35 3.87
CA TRP A 146 16.68 -11.76 4.12
C TRP A 146 17.98 -12.41 4.52
N ILE A 147 17.96 -13.05 5.66
CA ILE A 147 19.14 -13.47 6.39
C ILE A 147 19.15 -14.98 6.37
N THR A 148 20.26 -15.56 5.93
CA THR A 148 20.51 -16.99 6.08
C THR A 148 21.52 -17.14 7.19
N ILE A 149 21.17 -17.89 8.24
CA ILE A 149 22.09 -18.21 9.33
C ILE A 149 22.18 -19.72 9.47
N THR A 150 23.39 -20.22 9.70
CA THR A 150 23.60 -21.59 10.17
C THR A 150 23.44 -21.65 11.68
N ASP A 151 23.15 -22.84 12.23
CA ASP A 151 23.05 -23.04 13.68
C ASP A 151 24.36 -22.64 14.40
N GLN A 152 25.50 -22.85 13.75
CA GLN A 152 26.81 -22.44 14.27
C GLN A 152 26.95 -20.91 14.37
N GLN A 153 26.49 -20.17 13.35
CA GLN A 153 26.49 -18.71 13.37
C GLN A 153 25.52 -18.17 14.43
N GLU A 154 24.36 -18.80 14.60
CA GLU A 154 23.42 -18.44 15.65
C GLU A 154 24.06 -18.57 17.04
N GLN A 155 24.75 -19.68 17.30
CA GLN A 155 25.41 -19.91 18.58
C GLN A 155 26.52 -18.88 18.84
N GLN A 156 27.33 -18.55 17.82
CA GLN A 156 28.34 -17.49 17.93
C GLN A 156 27.73 -16.12 18.25
N LEU A 157 26.58 -15.78 17.67
CA LEU A 157 25.86 -14.55 17.99
C LEU A 157 25.34 -14.58 19.43
N ARG A 158 24.78 -15.70 19.89
CA ARG A 158 24.34 -15.87 21.29
C ARG A 158 25.49 -15.71 22.26
N ASP A 159 26.65 -16.29 21.96
CA ASP A 159 27.82 -16.16 22.82
C ASP A 159 28.37 -14.72 22.83
N ARG A 160 28.37 -14.02 21.68
CA ARG A 160 28.69 -12.58 21.64
C ARG A 160 27.71 -11.73 22.46
N ILE A 161 26.42 -12.04 22.42
CA ILE A 161 25.39 -11.36 23.24
C ILE A 161 25.65 -11.60 24.73
N ARG A 162 26.04 -12.82 25.13
CA ARG A 162 26.37 -13.14 26.52
C ARG A 162 27.60 -12.39 27.00
N THR A 163 28.65 -12.32 26.18
CA THR A 163 29.93 -11.68 26.54
C THR A 163 29.87 -10.16 26.48
N SER A 164 28.94 -9.57 25.71
CA SER A 164 28.86 -8.12 25.55
C SER A 164 27.72 -7.50 26.37
N GLY A 165 28.05 -6.88 27.51
CA GLY A 165 27.06 -6.20 28.37
C GLY A 165 26.25 -5.10 27.68
N HIS A 166 26.81 -4.43 26.66
CA HIS A 166 26.15 -3.37 25.90
C HIS A 166 24.96 -3.84 25.04
N LEU A 167 24.86 -5.13 24.70
CA LEU A 167 23.77 -5.67 23.88
C LEU A 167 22.48 -5.90 24.68
N LYS A 168 22.58 -6.10 26.01
CA LYS A 168 21.43 -6.35 26.90
C LYS A 168 20.65 -5.07 27.23
N ASN A 169 21.36 -3.96 27.49
CA ASN A 169 20.76 -2.73 28.02
C ASN A 169 19.86 -1.98 27.00
N HIS A 170 19.96 -2.27 25.70
CA HIS A 170 19.21 -1.51 24.69
C HIS A 170 17.75 -1.97 24.54
N ARG A 171 17.38 -3.13 25.10
CA ARG A 171 15.99 -3.61 25.08
C ARG A 171 15.12 -2.93 26.16
N GLU A 172 15.73 -2.50 27.26
CA GLU A 172 15.03 -1.87 28.40
C GLU A 172 14.73 -0.38 28.18
N THR A 173 15.37 0.27 27.19
CA THR A 173 15.35 1.73 27.03
C THR A 173 14.41 2.25 25.94
N LEU A 174 13.64 1.39 25.29
CA LEU A 174 12.66 1.81 24.28
C LEU A 174 11.24 1.60 24.81
N PRO A 175 10.40 2.65 24.93
CA PRO A 175 8.96 2.44 25.07
C PRO A 175 8.47 1.62 23.87
N ASP A 176 7.40 0.86 24.08
CA ASP A 176 6.78 -0.13 23.19
C ASP A 176 6.16 0.47 21.90
N VAL A 177 6.88 1.41 21.28
CA VAL A 177 6.47 2.20 20.12
C VAL A 177 7.51 2.05 19.04
N TYR A 178 7.74 0.82 18.62
CA TYR A 178 8.23 0.54 17.28
C TYR A 178 7.63 -0.79 16.82
N HIS A 179 6.49 -0.73 16.14
CA HIS A 179 6.03 -1.79 15.25
C HIS A 179 6.59 -1.51 13.85
N PRO A 180 7.77 -2.05 13.47
CA PRO A 180 8.20 -1.99 12.10
C PRO A 180 7.44 -3.06 11.33
N ASN A 181 6.26 -2.72 10.81
CA ASN A 181 5.52 -3.55 9.87
C ASN A 181 5.35 -5.00 10.34
N SER A 182 4.36 -5.22 11.19
CA SER A 182 3.63 -6.48 11.23
C SER A 182 3.32 -6.87 9.79
N GLN A 183 3.95 -7.94 9.36
CA GLN A 183 3.81 -8.51 8.03
C GLN A 183 2.34 -8.83 7.78
N LEU A 184 1.72 -8.09 6.87
CA LEU A 184 0.60 -8.52 6.02
C LEU A 184 0.75 -7.82 4.65
#